data_AF-A0A497J4R8-F1
#
_entry.id   AF-A0A497J4R8-F1
#
_cell.length_a   1.000
_cell.length_b   1.000
_cell.length_c   1.000
_cell.angle_alpha   90.00
_cell.angle_beta   90.00
_cell.angle_gamma   90.00
#
_symmetry.space_group_name_H-M   'P 1'
#
loop_
_entity.id
_entity.type
_entity.pdbx_description
1 polymer ?
#
loop_
_entity_poly.entity_id
_entity_poly.type
_entity_poly.pdbx_seq_one_letter_code
_entity_poly.pdbx_strand_id
1 'polypeptide(L)'
;MEEYISLKIELRGRRENSILDLEGLEYTEAENRIFGFINMVFRGERFVNLRIEGDDGKAKIIREFERINYAEARERIIEFLKFIYKVEESLPEVEESWLTQYDIENLSQKDKLLLLLKHNHPNEWVRSQHLKEEYEIIYGEKINLSSVSTYLARFYESGLADRRGSRAQREYKYRASTPMAEL
;
A
#
# COMPACT_ATOMS: atom_id res chain seq x y z
N MET A 1 7.67 -5.82 -35.30
CA MET A 1 7.44 -6.91 -34.34
C MET A 1 6.62 -6.28 -33.23
N GLU A 2 5.35 -6.66 -33.10
CA GLU A 2 4.58 -6.36 -31.89
C GLU A 2 5.37 -6.96 -30.72
N GLU A 3 5.71 -6.13 -29.73
CA GLU A 3 6.41 -6.62 -28.55
C GLU A 3 5.44 -7.56 -27.81
N TYR A 4 5.77 -8.85 -27.76
CA TYR A 4 4.94 -9.84 -27.07
C TYR A 4 5.01 -9.56 -25.57
N ILE A 5 3.88 -9.14 -25.01
CA ILE A 5 3.73 -8.87 -23.59
C ILE A 5 2.90 -9.99 -22.95
N SER A 6 3.38 -10.53 -21.83
CA SER A 6 2.59 -11.37 -20.94
C SER A 6 2.52 -10.78 -19.53
N LEU A 7 1.39 -10.98 -18.87
CA LEU A 7 1.13 -10.55 -17.51
C LEU A 7 0.32 -11.61 -16.77
N LYS A 8 0.84 -12.04 -15.63
CA LYS A 8 0.17 -12.94 -14.69
C LYS A 8 -0.02 -12.25 -13.36
N ILE A 9 -1.27 -12.19 -12.90
CA ILE A 9 -1.66 -11.59 -11.62
C ILE A 9 -2.31 -12.68 -10.77
N GLU A 10 -1.78 -12.87 -9.57
CA GLU A 10 -2.35 -13.76 -8.58
C GLU A 10 -2.76 -12.96 -7.34
N LEU A 11 -4.04 -13.05 -6.97
CA LEU A 11 -4.63 -12.47 -5.77
C LEU A 11 -5.04 -13.60 -4.83
N ARG A 12 -4.34 -13.75 -3.71
CA ARG A 12 -4.62 -14.78 -2.70
C ARG A 12 -5.44 -14.18 -1.58
N GLY A 13 -6.74 -14.46 -1.57
CA GLY A 13 -7.67 -14.08 -0.52
C GLY A 13 -7.76 -15.11 0.59
N ARG A 14 -8.69 -14.92 1.54
CA ARG A 14 -8.92 -15.91 2.60
C ARG A 14 -9.65 -17.15 2.08
N ARG A 15 -10.54 -16.98 1.10
CA ARG A 15 -11.40 -18.07 0.60
C ARG A 15 -10.75 -18.84 -0.53
N GLU A 16 -10.14 -18.14 -1.47
CA GLU A 16 -9.60 -18.72 -2.69
C GLU A 16 -8.43 -17.89 -3.24
N ASN A 17 -7.61 -18.56 -4.04
CA ASN A 17 -6.59 -17.93 -4.85
C ASN A 17 -7.17 -17.69 -6.24
N SER A 18 -7.17 -16.44 -6.68
CA SER A 18 -7.62 -16.07 -8.02
C SER A 18 -6.42 -15.71 -8.88
N ILE A 19 -6.41 -16.19 -10.12
CA ILE A 19 -5.32 -15.95 -11.08
C ILE A 19 -5.91 -15.37 -12.37
N LEU A 20 -5.26 -14.35 -12.90
CA LEU A 20 -5.50 -13.78 -14.22
C LEU A 20 -4.21 -13.87 -15.03
N ASP A 21 -4.26 -14.60 -16.14
CA ASP A 21 -3.18 -14.68 -17.13
C ASP A 21 -3.61 -13.90 -18.39
N LEU A 22 -2.76 -12.99 -18.85
CA LEU A 22 -2.95 -12.15 -20.04
C LEU A 22 -1.73 -12.29 -20.95
N GLU A 23 -1.95 -12.49 -22.24
CA GLU A 23 -0.89 -12.65 -23.23
C GLU A 23 -1.27 -11.96 -24.54
N GLY A 24 -0.35 -11.18 -25.10
CA GLY A 24 -0.51 -10.56 -26.42
C GLY A 24 -1.71 -9.61 -26.54
N LEU A 25 -2.11 -8.97 -25.43
CA LEU A 25 -3.19 -7.99 -25.43
C LEU A 25 -2.64 -6.58 -25.67
N GLU A 26 -3.50 -5.69 -26.16
CA GLU A 26 -3.24 -4.25 -26.14
C GLU A 26 -3.45 -3.68 -24.74
N TYR A 27 -2.75 -2.57 -24.42
CA TYR A 27 -2.77 -1.95 -23.09
C TYR A 27 -4.19 -1.74 -22.54
N THR A 28 -5.07 -1.15 -23.36
CA THR A 28 -6.45 -0.81 -22.95
C THR A 28 -7.29 -2.07 -22.69
N GLU A 29 -7.04 -3.16 -23.42
CA GLU A 29 -7.76 -4.41 -23.20
C GLU A 29 -7.27 -5.13 -21.94
N ALA A 30 -5.95 -5.14 -21.72
CA ALA A 30 -5.36 -5.66 -20.50
C ALA A 30 -5.88 -4.91 -19.27
N GLU A 31 -5.89 -3.58 -19.30
CA GLU A 31 -6.40 -2.72 -18.21
C GLU A 31 -7.86 -3.05 -17.87
N ASN A 32 -8.73 -3.18 -18.87
CA ASN A 32 -10.14 -3.50 -18.66
C ASN A 32 -10.34 -4.88 -18.02
N ARG A 33 -9.58 -5.89 -18.45
CA ARG A 33 -9.63 -7.24 -17.88
C ARG A 33 -9.14 -7.27 -16.44
N ILE A 34 -8.05 -6.55 -16.15
CA ILE A 34 -7.52 -6.37 -14.80
C ILE A 34 -8.57 -5.73 -13.90
N PHE A 35 -9.21 -4.65 -14.35
CA PHE A 35 -10.22 -3.97 -13.56
C PHE A 35 -11.39 -4.90 -13.21
N GLY A 36 -11.89 -5.67 -14.18
CA GLY A 36 -12.92 -6.68 -13.97
C GLY A 36 -12.51 -7.75 -12.95
N PHE A 37 -11.28 -8.25 -13.07
CA PHE A 37 -10.71 -9.26 -12.19
C PHE A 37 -10.55 -8.79 -10.75
N ILE A 38 -9.94 -7.62 -10.52
CA ILE A 38 -9.76 -7.04 -9.18
C ILE A 38 -11.14 -6.82 -8.54
N ASN A 39 -12.08 -6.22 -9.27
CA ASN A 39 -13.44 -6.00 -8.78
C ASN A 39 -14.14 -7.30 -8.38
N MET A 40 -13.93 -8.39 -9.13
CA MET A 40 -14.52 -9.69 -8.80
C MET A 40 -14.00 -10.22 -7.46
N VAL A 41 -12.68 -10.20 -7.25
CA VAL A 41 -12.05 -10.74 -6.03
C VAL A 41 -12.43 -9.93 -4.79
N PHE A 42 -12.32 -8.60 -4.88
CA PHE A 42 -12.58 -7.71 -3.73
C PHE A 42 -14.07 -7.50 -3.40
N ARG A 43 -15.01 -8.12 -4.13
CA ARG A 43 -16.41 -8.24 -3.66
C ARG A 43 -16.52 -9.06 -2.37
N GLY A 44 -15.64 -10.05 -2.20
CA GLY A 44 -15.68 -10.99 -1.08
C GLY A 44 -14.51 -10.87 -0.11
N GLU A 45 -13.44 -10.17 -0.50
CA GLU A 45 -12.18 -10.08 0.22
C GLU A 45 -11.88 -8.64 0.63
N ARG A 46 -11.40 -8.42 1.87
CA ARG A 46 -10.98 -7.10 2.34
C ARG A 46 -9.49 -6.83 2.08
N PHE A 47 -8.68 -7.88 2.16
CA PHE A 47 -7.24 -7.87 1.93
C PHE A 47 -6.83 -9.14 1.20
N VAL A 48 -5.79 -9.05 0.38
CA VAL A 48 -5.22 -10.18 -0.38
C VAL A 48 -3.70 -10.09 -0.41
N ASN A 49 -3.02 -11.20 -0.67
CA ASN A 49 -1.63 -11.17 -1.11
C ASN A 49 -1.59 -11.11 -2.64
N LEU A 50 -0.80 -10.20 -3.18
CA LEU A 50 -0.66 -9.98 -4.61
C LEU A 50 0.69 -10.49 -5.08
N ARG A 51 0.69 -11.26 -6.17
CA ARG A 51 1.88 -11.55 -6.96
C ARG A 51 1.63 -11.13 -8.40
N ILE A 52 2.49 -10.29 -8.95
CA ILE A 52 2.47 -9.88 -10.36
C ILE A 52 3.74 -10.40 -11.02
N GLU A 53 3.58 -11.01 -12.18
CA GLU A 53 4.66 -11.46 -13.04
C GLU A 53 4.43 -10.90 -14.44
N GLY A 54 5.40 -10.18 -14.98
CA GLY A 54 5.37 -9.65 -16.34
C GLY A 54 6.57 -10.09 -17.14
N ASP A 55 6.36 -10.26 -18.44
CA ASP A 55 7.40 -10.50 -19.43
C ASP A 55 7.14 -9.57 -20.63
N ASP A 56 8.13 -8.75 -20.97
CA ASP A 56 8.09 -7.84 -22.13
C ASP A 56 8.84 -8.40 -23.36
N GLY A 57 9.17 -9.70 -23.33
CA GLY A 57 9.97 -10.39 -24.34
C GLY A 57 11.48 -10.20 -24.18
N LYS A 58 11.92 -9.29 -23.31
CA LYS A 58 13.34 -9.03 -23.00
C LYS A 58 13.70 -9.45 -21.57
N ALA A 59 12.81 -9.17 -20.63
CA ALA A 59 13.01 -9.47 -19.22
C ALA A 59 11.73 -9.93 -18.56
N LYS A 60 11.90 -10.89 -17.64
CA LYS A 60 10.86 -11.37 -16.74
C LYS A 60 10.99 -10.69 -15.38
N ILE A 61 9.91 -10.08 -14.91
CA ILE A 61 9.89 -9.27 -13.68
C ILE A 61 8.77 -9.78 -12.78
N ILE A 62 9.07 -9.95 -11.49
CA ILE A 62 8.12 -10.46 -10.50
C ILE A 62 8.08 -9.49 -9.31
N ARG A 63 6.88 -9.19 -8.80
CA ARG A 63 6.64 -8.41 -7.59
C ARG A 63 5.62 -9.11 -6.70
N GLU A 64 5.86 -9.08 -5.40
CA GLU A 64 5.00 -9.69 -4.39
C GLU A 64 4.68 -8.65 -3.31
N PHE A 65 3.41 -8.60 -2.90
CA PHE A 65 2.91 -7.69 -1.87
C PHE A 65 1.98 -8.46 -0.94
N GLU A 66 2.12 -8.26 0.36
CA GLU A 66 1.32 -8.95 1.36
C GLU A 66 0.21 -8.06 1.89
N ARG A 67 -0.98 -8.64 2.07
CA ARG A 67 -2.11 -8.04 2.81
C ARG A 67 -2.54 -6.65 2.32
N ILE A 68 -2.61 -6.47 1.01
CA ILE A 68 -3.02 -5.21 0.38
C ILE A 68 -4.54 -5.11 0.21
N ASN A 69 -5.06 -3.88 0.22
CA ASN A 69 -6.49 -3.61 0.00
C ASN A 69 -6.80 -3.37 -1.50
N TYR A 70 -8.07 -3.14 -1.83
CA TYR A 70 -8.52 -2.92 -3.22
C TYR A 70 -7.79 -1.77 -3.93
N ALA A 71 -7.66 -0.62 -3.25
CA ALA A 71 -7.09 0.58 -3.84
C ALA A 71 -5.61 0.36 -4.16
N GLU A 72 -4.87 -0.21 -3.21
CA GLU A 72 -3.46 -0.53 -3.37
C GLU A 72 -3.25 -1.62 -4.43
N ALA A 73 -4.03 -2.70 -4.43
CA ALA A 73 -3.95 -3.73 -5.48
C ALA A 73 -4.16 -3.15 -6.88
N ARG A 74 -5.17 -2.28 -7.03
CA ARG A 74 -5.43 -1.59 -8.29
C ARG A 74 -4.25 -0.73 -8.71
N GLU A 75 -3.72 0.10 -7.81
CA GLU A 75 -2.58 0.97 -8.07
C GLU A 75 -1.35 0.18 -8.51
N ARG A 76 -0.88 -0.80 -7.70
CA ARG A 76 0.32 -1.59 -8.01
C ARG A 76 0.22 -2.34 -9.33
N ILE A 77 -0.94 -2.93 -9.63
CA ILE A 77 -1.15 -3.67 -10.87
C ILE A 77 -1.13 -2.73 -12.08
N ILE A 78 -1.76 -1.55 -11.98
CA ILE A 78 -1.80 -0.57 -13.09
C ILE A 78 -0.41 0.03 -13.34
N GLU A 79 0.33 0.37 -12.29
CA GLU A 79 1.71 0.84 -12.43
C GLU A 79 2.60 -0.19 -13.10
N PHE A 80 2.49 -1.45 -12.68
CA PHE A 80 3.22 -2.55 -13.29
C PHE A 80 2.83 -2.74 -14.77
N LEU A 81 1.54 -2.63 -15.08
CA LEU A 81 1.05 -2.69 -16.46
C LEU A 81 1.66 -1.58 -17.32
N LYS A 82 1.59 -0.32 -16.87
CA LYS A 82 2.17 0.82 -17.61
C LYS A 82 3.65 0.64 -17.90
N PHE A 83 4.40 0.15 -16.93
CA PHE A 83 5.82 -0.11 -17.10
C PHE A 83 6.11 -1.24 -18.10
N ILE A 84 5.39 -2.36 -18.03
CA ILE A 84 5.60 -3.48 -18.97
C ILE A 84 5.27 -3.05 -20.40
N TYR A 85 4.22 -2.26 -20.58
CA TYR A 85 3.83 -1.68 -21.88
C TYR A 85 4.66 -0.47 -22.30
N LYS A 86 5.70 -0.09 -21.54
CA LYS A 86 6.56 1.08 -21.80
C LYS A 86 5.79 2.38 -21.97
N VAL A 87 4.60 2.47 -21.36
CA VAL A 87 3.81 3.70 -21.27
C VAL A 87 4.53 4.71 -20.35
N GLU A 88 5.26 4.18 -19.36
CA GLU A 88 6.17 4.94 -18.48
C GLU A 88 7.57 4.30 -18.53
N GLU A 89 8.64 5.13 -18.56
CA GLU A 89 10.04 4.68 -18.75
C GLU A 89 10.60 3.90 -17.56
N SER A 90 10.00 4.02 -16.37
CA SER A 90 10.41 3.34 -15.15
C SER A 90 9.18 2.79 -14.43
N LEU A 91 9.33 1.65 -13.75
CA LEU A 91 8.42 1.32 -12.65
C LEU A 91 8.46 2.54 -11.73
N PRO A 92 7.35 3.18 -11.38
CA PRO A 92 7.39 4.06 -10.22
C PRO A 92 7.97 3.19 -9.11
N GLU A 93 9.13 3.62 -8.63
CA GLU A 93 9.62 3.15 -7.36
C GLU A 93 8.42 3.34 -6.44
N VAL A 94 7.91 2.26 -5.87
CA VAL A 94 7.07 2.42 -4.68
C VAL A 94 8.00 2.75 -3.53
N GLU A 95 8.85 3.75 -3.74
CA GLU A 95 9.12 4.71 -2.72
C GLU A 95 7.79 5.38 -2.49
N GLU A 96 7.28 5.22 -1.30
CA GLU A 96 6.36 6.18 -0.72
C GLU A 96 6.80 7.58 -1.13
N SER A 97 6.16 8.16 -2.16
CA SER A 97 6.61 9.39 -2.84
C SER A 97 6.75 10.57 -1.87
N TRP A 98 6.16 10.43 -0.67
CA TRP A 98 6.31 11.36 0.42
C TRP A 98 7.64 11.23 1.19
N LEU A 99 8.33 10.08 1.22
CA LEU A 99 9.61 9.90 1.92
C LEU A 99 10.67 10.87 1.41
N THR A 100 10.75 11.07 0.09
CA THR A 100 11.69 12.02 -0.54
C THR A 100 11.45 13.48 -0.15
N GLN A 101 10.30 13.79 0.46
CA GLN A 101 9.97 15.13 0.97
C GLN A 101 10.52 15.37 2.39
N TYR A 102 11.06 14.35 3.05
CA TYR A 102 11.54 14.42 4.43
C TYR A 102 12.98 13.88 4.53
N ASP A 103 13.73 14.44 5.47
CA ASP A 103 15.04 13.92 5.86
C ASP A 103 14.86 12.74 6.83
N ILE A 104 14.57 11.56 6.28
CA ILE A 104 14.19 10.35 7.03
C ILE A 104 15.26 9.92 8.04
N GLU A 105 16.54 10.10 7.72
CA GLU A 105 17.65 9.73 8.60
C GLU A 105 17.67 10.55 9.90
N ASN A 106 17.17 11.79 9.84
CA ASN A 106 17.13 12.70 10.99
C ASN A 106 15.77 12.74 11.71
N LEU A 107 14.76 12.01 11.23
CA LEU A 107 13.47 11.93 11.89
C LEU A 107 13.49 11.01 13.11
N SER A 108 12.79 11.43 14.17
CA SER A 108 12.57 10.54 15.31
C SER A 108 11.59 9.41 14.97
N GLN A 109 11.65 8.30 15.71
CA GLN A 109 10.67 7.20 15.59
C GLN A 109 9.22 7.70 15.70
N LYS A 110 8.98 8.72 16.53
CA LYS A 110 7.66 9.35 16.67
C LYS A 110 7.24 10.03 15.36
N ASP A 111 8.12 10.83 14.77
CA ASP A 111 7.77 11.60 13.56
C ASP A 111 7.54 10.65 12.38
N LYS A 112 8.40 9.64 12.23
CA LYS A 112 8.24 8.55 11.27
C LYS A 112 6.88 7.87 11.38
N LEU A 113 6.43 7.51 12.60
CA LEU A 113 5.10 6.93 12.82
C LEU A 113 3.96 7.90 12.49
N LEU A 114 4.13 9.19 12.75
CA LEU A 114 3.14 10.20 12.39
C LEU A 114 3.01 10.34 10.87
N LEU A 115 4.12 10.23 10.14
CA LEU A 115 4.11 10.24 8.68
C LEU A 115 3.37 9.04 8.10
N LEU A 116 3.54 7.84 8.66
CA LEU A 116 2.74 6.67 8.26
C LEU A 116 1.24 6.90 8.46
N LEU A 117 0.85 7.46 9.62
CA LEU A 117 -0.56 7.81 9.85
C LEU A 117 -1.07 8.85 8.86
N LYS A 118 -0.25 9.84 8.52
CA LYS A 118 -0.64 10.96 7.66
C LYS A 118 -0.75 10.55 6.19
N HIS A 119 0.20 9.77 5.69
CA HIS A 119 0.34 9.49 4.26
C HIS A 119 -0.20 8.11 3.88
N ASN A 120 0.08 7.08 4.67
CA ASN A 120 -0.34 5.72 4.37
C ASN A 120 -1.74 5.42 4.93
N HIS A 121 -2.12 6.06 6.05
CA HIS A 121 -3.41 5.82 6.72
C HIS A 121 -4.24 7.09 7.05
N PRO A 122 -4.38 8.09 6.13
CA PRO A 122 -5.01 9.38 6.45
C PRO A 122 -6.46 9.28 6.93
N ASN A 123 -7.19 8.23 6.54
CA ASN A 123 -8.60 8.03 6.88
C ASN A 123 -8.90 6.63 7.46
N GLU A 124 -7.87 5.88 7.86
CA GLU A 124 -8.00 4.50 8.32
C GLU A 124 -7.80 4.35 9.84
N TRP A 125 -8.56 3.44 10.44
CA TRP A 125 -8.33 2.99 11.81
C TRP A 125 -7.25 1.90 11.86
N VAL A 126 -6.09 2.24 12.41
CA VAL A 126 -4.92 1.38 12.48
C VAL A 126 -4.59 0.93 13.90
N ARG A 127 -4.07 -0.30 14.00
CA ARG A 127 -3.60 -0.91 15.26
C ARG A 127 -2.08 -0.75 15.37
N SER A 128 -1.59 -0.74 16.60
CA SER A 128 -0.15 -0.66 16.88
C SER A 128 0.67 -1.79 16.24
N GLN A 129 0.11 -3.00 16.09
CA GLN A 129 0.81 -4.11 15.45
C GLN A 129 1.04 -3.84 13.96
N HIS A 130 0.01 -3.35 13.26
CA HIS A 130 0.10 -3.07 11.84
C HIS A 130 1.12 -1.96 11.56
N LEU A 131 1.02 -0.86 12.31
CA LEU A 131 1.92 0.28 12.13
C LEU A 131 3.38 -0.05 12.50
N LYS A 132 3.60 -1.02 13.39
CA LYS A 132 4.94 -1.54 13.70
C LYS A 132 5.52 -2.28 12.50
N GLU A 133 4.77 -3.24 11.94
CA GLU A 133 5.22 -4.03 10.79
C GLU A 133 5.58 -3.12 9.62
N GLU A 134 4.70 -2.18 9.32
CA GLU A 134 4.89 -1.18 8.28
C GLU A 134 6.11 -0.28 8.54
N TYR A 135 6.29 0.23 9.76
CA TYR A 135 7.48 1.01 10.15
C TYR A 135 8.78 0.25 9.87
N GLU A 136 8.85 -1.03 10.27
CA GLU A 136 10.08 -1.82 10.12
C GLU A 136 10.39 -2.14 8.66
N ILE A 137 9.34 -2.30 7.83
CA ILE A 137 9.48 -2.51 6.38
C ILE A 137 9.99 -1.25 5.69
N ILE A 138 9.38 -0.10 5.99
CA ILE A 138 9.66 1.17 5.29
C ILE A 138 11.02 1.73 5.69
N TYR A 139 11.29 1.79 6.98
CA TYR A 139 12.48 2.47 7.49
C TYR A 139 13.67 1.52 7.70
N GLY A 140 13.47 0.21 7.56
CA GLY A 140 14.51 -0.80 7.82
C GLY A 140 15.01 -0.82 9.29
N GLU A 141 14.27 -0.19 10.20
CA GLU A 141 14.64 0.02 11.60
C GLU A 141 13.67 -0.70 12.53
N LYS A 142 14.18 -1.36 13.58
CA LYS A 142 13.32 -2.03 14.58
C LYS A 142 12.66 -1.05 15.54
N ILE A 143 11.41 -1.32 15.90
CA ILE A 143 10.68 -0.56 16.93
C ILE A 143 9.83 -1.48 17.82
N ASN A 144 9.84 -1.24 19.13
CA ASN A 144 9.03 -2.03 20.05
C ASN A 144 7.54 -1.69 19.93
N LEU A 145 6.68 -2.71 20.01
CA LEU A 145 5.22 -2.54 19.98
C LEU A 145 4.72 -1.63 21.11
N SER A 146 5.38 -1.64 22.27
CA SER A 146 5.10 -0.74 23.40
C SER A 146 5.42 0.72 23.07
N SER A 147 6.50 0.99 22.33
CA SER A 147 6.86 2.33 21.85
C SER A 147 5.81 2.85 20.86
N VAL A 148 5.43 2.04 19.86
CA VAL A 148 4.36 2.38 18.91
C VAL A 148 3.06 2.70 19.65
N SER A 149 2.65 1.82 20.57
CA SER A 149 1.46 2.04 21.41
C SER A 149 1.52 3.33 22.22
N THR A 150 2.70 3.67 22.74
CA THR A 150 2.93 4.91 23.52
C THR A 150 2.83 6.13 22.63
N TYR A 151 3.44 6.12 21.44
CA TYR A 151 3.37 7.25 20.50
C TYR A 151 1.95 7.47 19.99
N LEU A 152 1.23 6.40 19.64
CA LEU A 152 -0.19 6.50 19.25
C LEU A 152 -1.06 7.11 20.35
N ALA A 153 -0.84 6.71 21.61
CA ALA A 153 -1.55 7.32 22.74
C ALA A 153 -1.24 8.82 22.86
N ARG A 154 0.02 9.22 22.67
CA ARG A 154 0.43 10.64 22.69
C ARG A 154 -0.14 11.43 21.52
N PHE A 155 -0.27 10.85 20.33
CA PHE A 155 -0.95 11.50 19.19
C PHE A 155 -2.41 11.77 19.50
N TYR A 156 -3.09 10.83 20.15
CA TYR A 156 -4.45 11.06 20.64
C TYR A 156 -4.51 12.17 21.70
N GLU A 157 -3.62 12.14 22.69
CA GLU A 157 -3.55 13.16 23.75
C GLU A 157 -3.27 14.57 23.21
N SER A 158 -2.49 14.66 22.13
CA SER A 158 -2.17 15.92 21.44
C SER A 158 -3.17 16.31 20.35
N GLY A 159 -4.24 15.53 20.14
CA GLY A 159 -5.28 15.81 19.15
C GLY A 159 -4.92 15.49 17.69
N LEU A 160 -3.76 14.89 17.44
CA LEU A 160 -3.29 14.47 16.11
C LEU A 160 -3.96 13.19 15.60
N ALA A 161 -4.60 12.43 16.50
CA ALA A 161 -5.31 11.21 16.13
C ALA A 161 -6.59 11.03 16.96
N ASP A 162 -7.59 10.41 16.37
CA ASP A 162 -8.72 9.83 17.10
C ASP A 162 -8.34 8.46 17.67
N ARG A 163 -9.01 8.04 18.76
CA ARG A 163 -8.81 6.73 19.39
C ARG A 163 -10.15 6.06 19.67
N ARG A 164 -10.23 4.75 19.40
CA ARG A 164 -11.38 3.91 19.75
C ARG A 164 -10.96 2.54 20.28
N GLY A 165 -11.94 1.77 20.76
CA GLY A 165 -11.76 0.38 21.19
C GLY A 165 -11.30 0.23 22.65
N SER A 166 -11.34 -1.02 23.13
CA SER A 166 -10.85 -1.38 24.47
C SER A 166 -9.34 -1.31 24.53
N ARG A 167 -8.74 -1.32 25.74
CA ARG A 167 -7.27 -1.26 25.91
C ARG A 167 -6.52 -2.30 25.06
N ALA A 168 -7.08 -3.51 24.89
CA ALA A 168 -6.48 -4.59 24.13
C ALA A 168 -6.75 -4.52 22.62
N GLN A 169 -7.70 -3.69 22.17
CA GLN A 169 -8.14 -3.57 20.78
C GLN A 169 -8.14 -2.10 20.34
N ARG A 170 -7.19 -1.31 20.85
CA ARG A 170 -7.11 0.11 20.53
C ARG A 170 -6.77 0.30 19.07
N GLU A 171 -7.52 1.18 18.44
CA GLU A 171 -7.29 1.63 17.08
C GLU A 171 -7.20 3.15 17.06
N TYR A 172 -6.39 3.66 16.15
CA TYR A 172 -6.10 5.09 16.00
C TYR A 172 -6.34 5.50 14.56
N LYS A 173 -6.81 6.73 14.34
CA LYS A 173 -6.99 7.28 13.00
C LYS A 173 -6.40 8.68 12.97
N TYR A 174 -5.65 9.02 11.94
CA TYR A 174 -5.10 10.37 11.78
C TYR A 174 -6.21 11.41 11.76
N ARG A 175 -6.00 12.54 12.44
CA ARG A 175 -6.80 13.74 12.25
C ARG A 175 -6.02 14.67 11.34
N ALA A 176 -6.48 14.81 10.09
CA ALA A 176 -6.07 15.94 9.27
C ALA A 176 -6.40 17.21 10.06
N SER A 177 -5.38 18.06 10.28
CA SER A 177 -5.58 19.33 10.95
C SER A 177 -6.64 20.13 10.19
N THR A 178 -7.83 20.28 10.75
CA THR A 178 -8.71 21.40 10.37
C THR A 178 -7.88 22.66 10.62
N PRO A 179 -7.67 23.55 9.61
CA PRO A 179 -7.05 24.83 9.86
C PRO A 179 -7.81 25.48 11.01
N MET A 180 -7.11 25.80 12.09
CA MET A 180 -7.70 26.50 13.22
C MET A 180 -8.27 27.79 12.65
N ALA A 181 -9.60 27.91 12.67
CA ALA A 181 -10.27 29.16 12.35
C ALA A 181 -9.67 30.22 13.28
N GLU A 182 -9.04 31.24 12.67
CA GLU A 182 -8.57 32.43 13.38
C GLU A 182 -9.77 33.04 14.13
N LEU A 183 -9.59 33.24 15.44
CA LEU A 183 -10.46 34.05 16.29
C LEU A 183 -9.83 35.43 16.46
#